data_AF-A0A8J7Z669-F1
#
_entry.id   AF-A0A8J7Z669-F1
#
_cell.length_a   1.000
_cell.length_b   1.000
_cell.length_c   1.000
_cell.angle_alpha   90.00
_cell.angle_beta   90.00
_cell.angle_gamma   90.00
#
_symmetry.space_group_name_H-M   'P 1'
#
loop_
_entity.id
_entity.type
_entity.pdbx_description
1 polymer ?
#
loop_
_entity_poly.entity_id
_entity_poly.type
_entity_poly.pdbx_seq_one_letter_code
_entity_poly.pdbx_strand_id
1 'polypeptide(L)'
;MRQKNGLITIIVFSILLINICMNDLEVDVVSGNLPDEIIPPSQDDLLITFEANQTTIGQNGGVKANLTLFNNGINPVSNVQVDFGFDGEYTEFTGTYPEHQSASLINSGFGTSMFIELMLNDTITLGNVSSASVDVCIVIDGSGSMGAEIDQVKAEFLTITDNLAQQIPDLRIGAMVYGCTLFGSMYPQEAPGNYVEFTDDFDAVNDFIQSLVPDGGVEPWGDAIAFANTWDWREDIPKLFIIVGDEDCDPGHLVGVGEIGDYYNGSQLVDAVTNLKEKGIIINSVRTGPDEILENQFTWIAEYTGGVSVNLDEMQSLPEPIDLPELIETWTLELAREYFVNLYANISWTENDPMGDVDYETQVSLYIIVDLAPPTIAVSTLVTIKDDLNYQLDVYVTPEDLSGIISAILYWTDDDLDVPPDPTWHFEILTDKVDNTYLHSFTSLNEGDKISFYVIAIDSVGNLGETVIFNETISINAKELGTTTPLFFLEDNSTTLIYFNLALETIGYLWVETDDEVEVEILSIDFVTQELISELDFNIYKITKTGSD
;
A
#
# COMPACT_ATOMS: atom_id res chain seq x y z
N MET A 1 10.99 -17.74 -42.78
CA MET A 1 11.29 -16.64 -41.84
C MET A 1 9.99 -15.87 -41.65
N ARG A 2 9.20 -16.23 -40.62
CA ARG A 2 7.97 -15.53 -40.28
C ARG A 2 8.26 -14.69 -39.03
N GLN A 3 7.97 -13.39 -39.11
CA GLN A 3 7.97 -12.47 -37.98
C GLN A 3 6.81 -12.84 -37.05
N LYS A 4 7.11 -13.03 -35.76
CA LYS A 4 6.11 -13.02 -34.68
C LYS A 4 5.74 -11.55 -34.44
N ASN A 5 4.48 -11.19 -34.64
CA ASN A 5 3.92 -9.94 -34.14
C ASN A 5 3.16 -10.29 -32.86
N GLY A 6 3.68 -9.89 -31.70
CA GLY A 6 2.93 -9.92 -30.44
C GLY A 6 2.04 -8.68 -30.39
N LEU A 7 0.74 -8.89 -30.23
CA LEU A 7 -0.22 -7.83 -29.95
C LEU A 7 -0.22 -7.64 -28.41
N ILE A 8 0.20 -6.48 -27.93
CA ILE A 8 0.05 -6.10 -26.52
C ILE A 8 -1.24 -5.29 -26.43
N THR A 9 -2.22 -5.84 -25.73
CA THR A 9 -3.50 -5.19 -25.43
C THR A 9 -3.47 -4.80 -23.96
N ILE A 10 -3.38 -3.51 -23.68
CA ILE A 10 -3.56 -2.95 -22.33
C ILE A 10 -4.99 -2.40 -22.29
N ILE A 11 -5.86 -3.01 -21.48
CA ILE A 11 -7.22 -2.53 -21.22
C ILE A 11 -7.27 -2.07 -19.77
N VAL A 12 -7.39 -0.77 -19.56
CA VAL A 12 -7.70 -0.16 -18.27
C VAL A 12 -9.21 0.06 -18.24
N PHE A 13 -9.94 -0.64 -17.36
CA PHE A 13 -11.36 -0.40 -17.15
C PHE A 13 -11.54 0.72 -16.13
N SER A 14 -11.88 1.93 -16.60
CA SER A 14 -12.62 2.90 -15.80
C SER A 14 -14.10 2.69 -16.07
N ILE A 15 -14.88 2.29 -15.07
CA ILE A 15 -16.33 2.15 -15.16
C ILE A 15 -16.94 3.54 -15.36
N LEU A 16 -17.19 3.92 -16.62
CA LEU A 16 -18.13 4.97 -16.97
C LEU A 16 -19.03 4.45 -18.09
N LEU A 17 -20.28 4.15 -17.72
CA LEU A 17 -21.37 3.83 -18.63
C LEU A 17 -21.64 5.02 -19.57
N ILE A 18 -21.03 5.02 -20.76
CA ILE A 18 -21.42 5.90 -21.86
C ILE A 18 -21.97 5.03 -23.00
N ASN A 19 -23.30 5.07 -23.15
CA ASN A 19 -23.97 4.76 -24.42
C ASN A 19 -23.62 5.89 -25.42
N ILE A 20 -22.71 5.64 -26.36
CA ILE A 20 -22.64 6.45 -27.59
C ILE A 20 -23.21 5.62 -28.74
N CYS A 21 -24.34 6.09 -29.25
CA CYS A 21 -24.91 5.70 -30.53
C CYS A 21 -23.89 5.98 -31.65
N MET A 22 -23.44 4.94 -32.35
CA MET A 22 -22.86 5.11 -33.68
C MET A 22 -24.00 5.11 -34.71
N ASN A 23 -24.34 6.29 -35.22
CA ASN A 23 -25.07 6.44 -36.48
C ASN A 23 -24.07 6.51 -37.63
N ASP A 24 -24.36 5.71 -38.67
CA ASP A 24 -24.11 5.90 -40.09
C ASP A 24 -22.69 6.32 -40.54
N LEU A 25 -21.87 5.31 -40.86
CA LEU A 25 -20.85 5.41 -41.90
C LEU A 25 -21.34 4.63 -43.14
N GLU A 26 -22.00 5.33 -44.05
CA GLU A 26 -22.43 4.79 -45.34
C GLU A 26 -21.22 4.78 -46.30
N VAL A 27 -20.63 3.59 -46.53
CA VAL A 27 -19.58 3.39 -47.53
C VAL A 27 -20.22 2.82 -48.79
N ASP A 28 -20.24 3.63 -49.86
CA ASP A 28 -20.67 3.20 -51.19
C ASP A 28 -19.70 2.14 -51.76
N VAL A 29 -20.15 0.89 -51.80
CA VAL A 29 -19.42 -0.21 -52.44
C VAL A 29 -19.78 -0.26 -53.93
N VAL A 30 -18.79 0.04 -54.77
CA VAL A 30 -18.85 -0.16 -56.22
C VAL A 30 -18.78 -1.66 -56.52
N SER A 31 -19.85 -2.23 -57.07
CA SER A 31 -19.93 -3.64 -57.46
C SER A 31 -19.05 -3.95 -58.68
N GLY A 32 -17.87 -4.53 -58.44
CA GLY A 32 -17.06 -5.19 -59.46
C GLY A 32 -16.98 -6.69 -59.16
N ASN A 33 -17.37 -7.53 -60.11
CA ASN A 33 -17.21 -8.99 -60.01
C ASN A 33 -15.71 -9.34 -59.94
N LEU A 34 -15.22 -9.67 -58.74
CA LEU A 34 -13.93 -10.30 -58.54
C LEU A 34 -14.06 -11.84 -58.55
N PRO A 35 -13.03 -12.56 -59.00
CA PRO A 35 -13.02 -14.03 -59.00
C PRO A 35 -13.01 -14.57 -57.58
N ASP A 36 -13.58 -15.76 -57.36
CA ASP A 36 -13.64 -16.48 -56.07
C ASP A 36 -12.40 -16.21 -55.22
N GLU A 37 -12.58 -15.34 -54.24
CA GLU A 37 -11.54 -14.90 -53.33
C GLU A 37 -11.20 -16.10 -52.43
N ILE A 38 -9.92 -16.46 -52.40
CA ILE A 38 -9.40 -17.36 -51.38
C ILE A 38 -9.54 -16.58 -50.07
N ILE A 39 -10.61 -16.86 -49.32
CA ILE A 39 -10.80 -16.32 -47.97
C ILE A 39 -9.56 -16.74 -47.19
N PRO A 40 -8.72 -15.80 -46.71
CA PRO A 40 -7.62 -16.18 -45.83
C PRO A 40 -8.25 -16.83 -44.58
N PRO A 41 -7.74 -17.98 -44.11
CA PRO A 41 -8.24 -18.61 -42.89
C PRO A 41 -8.12 -17.59 -41.75
N SER A 42 -9.25 -17.08 -41.27
CA SER A 42 -9.30 -15.99 -40.32
C SER A 42 -9.07 -16.56 -38.92
N GLN A 43 -7.91 -16.24 -38.34
CA GLN A 43 -7.68 -16.37 -36.90
C GLN A 43 -8.71 -15.59 -36.05
N ASP A 44 -9.55 -14.75 -36.68
CA ASP A 44 -10.55 -13.89 -36.04
C ASP A 44 -11.85 -14.62 -35.64
N ASP A 45 -11.98 -15.91 -35.92
CA ASP A 45 -13.20 -16.68 -35.67
C ASP A 45 -13.39 -17.05 -34.19
N LEU A 46 -12.31 -17.15 -33.41
CA LEU A 46 -12.36 -17.40 -31.98
C LEU A 46 -12.05 -16.11 -31.21
N LEU A 47 -13.08 -15.50 -30.64
CA LEU A 47 -12.93 -14.38 -29.71
C LEU A 47 -12.45 -14.93 -28.36
N ILE A 48 -11.31 -14.42 -27.90
CA ILE A 48 -10.66 -14.84 -26.67
C ILE A 48 -10.66 -13.66 -25.71
N THR A 49 -11.29 -13.85 -24.55
CA THR A 49 -11.34 -12.86 -23.48
C THR A 49 -10.72 -13.47 -22.23
N PHE A 50 -9.68 -12.84 -21.67
CA PHE A 50 -9.03 -13.30 -20.45
C PHE A 50 -9.09 -12.20 -19.39
N GLU A 51 -9.83 -12.44 -18.32
CA GLU A 51 -10.13 -11.45 -17.30
C GLU A 51 -9.92 -12.04 -15.91
N ALA A 52 -9.37 -11.28 -14.97
CA ALA A 52 -9.44 -11.59 -13.55
C ALA A 52 -10.49 -10.69 -12.91
N ASN A 53 -11.25 -11.25 -11.99
CA ASN A 53 -12.09 -10.45 -11.12
C ASN A 53 -11.40 -10.38 -9.76
N GLN A 54 -10.53 -9.38 -9.59
CA GLN A 54 -9.77 -9.15 -8.35
C GLN A 54 -10.68 -9.02 -7.11
N THR A 55 -11.95 -8.64 -7.28
CA THR A 55 -12.90 -8.55 -6.14
C THR A 55 -13.46 -9.91 -5.71
N THR A 56 -13.31 -10.96 -6.50
CA THR A 56 -13.72 -12.32 -6.09
C THR A 56 -12.49 -13.07 -5.64
N ILE A 57 -12.29 -13.04 -4.33
CA ILE A 57 -11.48 -14.00 -3.60
C ILE A 57 -11.97 -15.40 -4.01
N GLY A 58 -11.07 -16.20 -4.57
CA GLY A 58 -11.31 -17.59 -4.94
C GLY A 58 -11.65 -18.45 -3.71
N GLN A 59 -11.92 -19.74 -3.92
CA GLN A 59 -12.30 -20.60 -2.80
C GLN A 59 -11.23 -20.70 -1.71
N ASN A 60 -9.97 -20.46 -2.05
CA ASN A 60 -8.84 -20.57 -1.15
C ASN A 60 -8.15 -19.23 -0.84
N GLY A 61 -8.83 -18.09 -1.02
CA GLY A 61 -8.19 -16.79 -0.78
C GLY A 61 -7.48 -16.17 -1.99
N GLY A 62 -7.36 -16.92 -3.09
CA GLY A 62 -6.58 -16.52 -4.27
C GLY A 62 -7.30 -15.63 -5.28
N VAL A 63 -6.60 -15.17 -6.32
CA VAL A 63 -7.19 -14.41 -7.44
C VAL A 63 -7.77 -15.39 -8.46
N LYS A 64 -9.07 -15.27 -8.73
CA LYS A 64 -9.75 -16.07 -9.75
C LYS A 64 -9.73 -15.38 -11.12
N ALA A 65 -9.19 -16.07 -12.11
CA ALA A 65 -9.22 -15.65 -13.51
C ALA A 65 -10.16 -16.52 -14.35
N ASN A 66 -10.78 -15.90 -15.34
CA ASN A 66 -11.75 -16.47 -16.26
C ASN A 66 -11.30 -16.25 -17.71
N LEU A 67 -11.07 -17.35 -18.41
CA LEU A 67 -10.83 -17.36 -19.86
C LEU A 67 -12.12 -17.75 -20.57
N THR A 68 -12.67 -16.84 -21.37
CA THR A 68 -13.84 -17.10 -22.22
C THR A 68 -13.42 -17.21 -23.67
N LEU A 69 -13.82 -18.31 -24.30
CA LEU A 69 -13.60 -18.58 -25.73
C LEU A 69 -14.95 -18.59 -26.42
N PHE A 70 -15.18 -17.69 -27.37
CA PHE A 70 -16.44 -17.56 -28.10
C PHE A 70 -16.21 -17.70 -29.61
N ASN A 71 -16.88 -18.66 -30.23
CA ASN A 71 -16.75 -18.91 -31.66
C ASN A 71 -17.69 -17.99 -32.45
N ASN A 72 -17.14 -16.90 -32.96
CA ASN A 72 -17.79 -15.97 -33.90
C ASN A 72 -17.74 -16.45 -35.36
N GLY A 73 -16.95 -17.50 -35.63
CA GLY A 73 -16.82 -18.13 -36.93
C GLY A 73 -18.06 -18.87 -37.39
N ILE A 74 -18.09 -19.23 -38.68
CA ILE A 74 -19.17 -20.05 -39.26
C ILE A 74 -18.93 -21.55 -39.07
N ASN A 75 -17.67 -21.95 -38.89
CA ASN A 75 -17.27 -23.34 -38.73
C ASN A 75 -17.19 -23.72 -37.24
N PRO A 76 -17.55 -24.95 -36.85
CA PRO A 76 -17.30 -25.44 -35.50
C PRO A 76 -15.80 -25.54 -35.20
N VAL A 77 -15.42 -25.21 -33.98
CA VAL A 77 -14.06 -25.35 -33.47
C VAL A 77 -13.98 -26.58 -32.57
N SER A 78 -12.98 -27.44 -32.76
CA SER A 78 -12.77 -28.68 -32.00
C SER A 78 -11.35 -28.77 -31.43
N ASN A 79 -11.11 -29.79 -30.61
CA ASN A 79 -9.81 -30.06 -29.98
C ASN A 79 -9.21 -28.85 -29.24
N VAL A 80 -10.05 -28.01 -28.63
CA VAL A 80 -9.57 -26.83 -27.92
C VAL A 80 -8.80 -27.28 -26.70
N GLN A 81 -7.51 -26.95 -26.63
CA GLN A 81 -6.65 -27.14 -25.47
C GLN A 81 -6.21 -25.78 -24.96
N VAL A 82 -6.21 -25.64 -23.63
CA VAL A 82 -5.72 -24.46 -22.94
C VAL A 82 -4.74 -24.93 -21.87
N ASP A 83 -3.51 -24.46 -21.97
CA ASP A 83 -2.46 -24.62 -20.97
C ASP A 83 -2.24 -23.27 -20.30
N PHE A 84 -2.70 -23.14 -19.06
CA PHE A 84 -2.42 -21.99 -18.22
C PHE A 84 -0.97 -22.07 -17.71
N GLY A 85 -0.34 -20.92 -17.59
CA GLY A 85 0.92 -20.74 -16.87
C GLY A 85 1.01 -19.31 -16.37
N PHE A 86 2.04 -18.98 -15.60
CA PHE A 86 2.28 -17.61 -15.19
C PHE A 86 3.78 -17.33 -15.17
N ASP A 87 4.15 -16.07 -15.44
CA ASP A 87 5.45 -15.52 -15.14
C ASP A 87 5.28 -14.63 -13.90
N GLY A 88 5.65 -15.16 -12.76
CA GLY A 88 5.49 -14.51 -11.48
C GLY A 88 6.24 -15.33 -10.45
N GLU A 89 7.11 -14.67 -9.70
CA GLU A 89 7.68 -15.29 -8.53
C GLU A 89 6.59 -15.27 -7.41
N TYR A 90 6.60 -16.20 -6.44
CA TYR A 90 5.62 -16.28 -5.32
C TYR A 90 4.16 -16.61 -5.65
N THR A 91 3.82 -17.15 -6.80
CA THR A 91 2.45 -17.64 -7.02
C THR A 91 2.42 -19.11 -7.34
N GLU A 92 1.34 -19.78 -6.96
CA GLU A 92 1.03 -21.13 -7.42
C GLU A 92 -0.43 -21.23 -7.85
N PHE A 93 -0.71 -22.19 -8.74
CA PHE A 93 -2.08 -22.53 -9.07
C PHE A 93 -2.69 -23.29 -7.90
N THR A 94 -3.91 -22.90 -7.51
CA THR A 94 -4.63 -23.71 -6.54
C THR A 94 -4.98 -25.06 -7.16
N GLY A 95 -5.02 -26.12 -6.33
CA GLY A 95 -5.50 -27.43 -6.76
C GLY A 95 -7.00 -27.45 -7.16
N THR A 96 -7.71 -26.31 -7.05
CA THR A 96 -9.15 -26.20 -7.34
C THR A 96 -9.45 -26.36 -8.84
N TYR A 97 -8.60 -25.81 -9.70
CA TYR A 97 -8.78 -25.82 -11.14
C TYR A 97 -7.52 -26.36 -11.83
N PRO A 98 -7.66 -27.29 -12.80
CA PRO A 98 -6.50 -27.84 -13.48
C PRO A 98 -5.86 -26.80 -14.41
N GLU A 99 -4.53 -26.76 -14.44
CA GLU A 99 -3.74 -25.90 -15.34
C GLU A 99 -3.97 -26.24 -16.82
N HIS A 100 -4.25 -27.51 -17.10
CA HIS A 100 -4.61 -27.99 -18.43
C HIS A 100 -6.11 -28.22 -18.53
N GLN A 101 -6.77 -27.48 -19.41
CA GLN A 101 -8.21 -27.57 -19.66
C GLN A 101 -8.50 -27.77 -21.14
N SER A 102 -9.63 -28.40 -21.44
CA SER A 102 -10.02 -28.65 -22.82
C SER A 102 -11.51 -28.55 -23.06
N ALA A 103 -11.87 -28.19 -24.28
CA ALA A 103 -13.23 -28.25 -24.78
C ALA A 103 -13.25 -29.05 -26.09
N SER A 104 -14.11 -30.06 -26.16
CA SER A 104 -14.16 -30.96 -27.32
C SER A 104 -14.71 -30.28 -28.57
N LEU A 105 -15.69 -29.38 -28.40
CA LEU A 105 -16.37 -28.68 -29.50
C LEU A 105 -16.97 -27.35 -29.02
N ILE A 106 -16.74 -26.28 -29.77
CA ILE A 106 -17.40 -24.99 -29.65
C ILE A 106 -18.10 -24.69 -30.98
N ASN A 107 -19.43 -24.81 -30.99
CA ASN A 107 -20.24 -24.52 -32.18
C ASN A 107 -20.26 -23.02 -32.48
N SER A 108 -20.48 -22.67 -33.75
CA SER A 108 -20.69 -21.29 -34.19
C SER A 108 -21.77 -20.59 -33.35
N GLY A 109 -21.46 -19.41 -32.82
CA GLY A 109 -22.35 -18.62 -31.97
C GLY A 109 -22.44 -19.09 -30.51
N PHE A 110 -21.60 -20.03 -30.08
CA PHE A 110 -21.49 -20.47 -28.69
C PHE A 110 -20.11 -20.16 -28.13
N GLY A 111 -20.02 -20.12 -26.80
CA GLY A 111 -18.74 -20.02 -26.10
C GLY A 111 -18.63 -21.02 -24.95
N THR A 112 -17.42 -21.09 -24.41
CA THR A 112 -17.10 -21.82 -23.19
C THR A 112 -16.25 -20.94 -22.28
N SER A 113 -16.32 -21.19 -20.98
CA SER A 113 -15.49 -20.51 -19.98
C SER A 113 -14.63 -21.54 -19.26
N MET A 114 -13.38 -21.17 -19.01
CA MET A 114 -12.39 -21.93 -18.27
C MET A 114 -11.90 -21.07 -17.12
N PHE A 115 -11.65 -21.68 -15.97
CA PHE A 115 -11.30 -20.96 -14.75
C PHE A 115 -9.95 -21.40 -14.25
N ILE A 116 -9.20 -20.47 -13.68
CA ILE A 116 -7.99 -20.76 -12.93
C ILE A 116 -7.98 -19.89 -11.69
N GLU A 117 -7.31 -20.35 -10.65
CA GLU A 117 -7.18 -19.63 -9.39
C GLU A 117 -5.70 -19.66 -9.00
N LEU A 118 -5.15 -18.48 -8.74
CA LEU A 118 -3.77 -18.29 -8.30
C LEU A 118 -3.79 -17.93 -6.81
N MET A 119 -2.91 -18.51 -6.02
CA MET A 119 -2.62 -18.06 -4.66
C MET A 119 -1.15 -17.65 -4.55
N LEU A 120 -0.84 -16.84 -3.54
CA LEU A 120 0.55 -16.62 -3.16
C LEU A 120 1.13 -17.96 -2.68
N ASN A 121 2.33 -18.29 -3.13
CA ASN A 121 3.08 -19.45 -2.70
C ASN A 121 3.87 -19.05 -1.45
N ASP A 122 3.64 -19.76 -0.35
CA ASP A 122 4.24 -19.48 0.97
C ASP A 122 5.75 -19.77 1.03
N THR A 123 6.35 -20.36 -0.02
CA THR A 123 7.75 -20.78 -0.01
C THR A 123 8.57 -20.09 -1.11
N ILE A 124 9.64 -19.40 -0.68
CA ILE A 124 10.82 -18.88 -1.43
C ILE A 124 10.87 -17.34 -1.61
N THR A 125 12.05 -16.77 -1.30
CA THR A 125 12.48 -15.34 -1.23
C THR A 125 12.90 -14.75 -2.59
N LEU A 126 12.42 -13.54 -2.97
CA LEU A 126 12.56 -12.97 -4.33
C LEU A 126 12.55 -11.40 -4.43
N GLY A 127 12.83 -10.94 -5.67
CA GLY A 127 12.21 -9.86 -6.47
C GLY A 127 11.80 -8.48 -5.91
N ASN A 128 12.48 -7.42 -6.38
CA ASN A 128 12.26 -6.00 -6.03
C ASN A 128 11.11 -5.31 -6.80
N VAL A 129 10.02 -4.96 -6.10
CA VAL A 129 9.39 -3.62 -6.11
C VAL A 129 8.85 -3.42 -4.69
N SER A 130 9.44 -2.50 -3.92
CA SER A 130 9.04 -2.29 -2.52
C SER A 130 8.30 -0.97 -2.34
N SER A 131 7.36 -0.96 -1.41
CA SER A 131 6.99 0.26 -0.69
C SER A 131 8.27 0.85 -0.09
N ALA A 132 8.43 2.17 -0.20
CA ALA A 132 9.73 2.78 0.05
C ALA A 132 10.18 2.66 1.52
N SER A 133 9.24 2.55 2.47
CA SER A 133 9.50 2.69 3.91
C SER A 133 8.67 1.71 4.76
N VAL A 134 9.28 1.09 5.77
CA VAL A 134 8.59 0.23 6.76
C VAL A 134 9.17 0.45 8.15
N ASP A 135 8.33 0.42 9.20
CA ASP A 135 8.75 0.33 10.59
C ASP A 135 8.46 -1.07 11.16
N VAL A 136 9.45 -1.72 11.77
CA VAL A 136 9.28 -3.04 12.42
C VAL A 136 9.78 -3.01 13.86
N CYS A 137 8.91 -3.35 14.81
CA CYS A 137 9.27 -3.59 16.20
C CYS A 137 9.32 -5.09 16.47
N ILE A 138 10.47 -5.60 16.94
CA ILE A 138 10.63 -7.01 17.31
C ILE A 138 10.70 -7.11 18.83
N VAL A 139 9.75 -7.81 19.43
CA VAL A 139 9.64 -8.01 20.87
C VAL A 139 9.86 -9.47 21.20
N ILE A 140 10.94 -9.74 21.93
CA ILE A 140 11.38 -11.09 22.27
C ILE A 140 11.19 -11.33 23.76
N ASP A 141 10.53 -12.43 24.09
CA ASP A 141 10.57 -12.95 25.44
C ASP A 141 11.99 -13.39 25.82
N GLY A 142 12.52 -12.78 26.88
CA GLY A 142 13.83 -13.06 27.42
C GLY A 142 13.86 -14.15 28.49
N SER A 143 12.75 -14.88 28.68
CA SER A 143 12.62 -15.95 29.66
C SER A 143 13.66 -17.07 29.47
N GLY A 144 13.87 -17.87 30.53
CA GLY A 144 14.85 -18.97 30.49
C GLY A 144 14.49 -20.10 29.53
N SER A 145 13.20 -20.26 29.19
CA SER A 145 12.69 -21.28 28.26
C SER A 145 12.96 -20.90 26.79
N MET A 146 13.02 -19.61 26.49
CA MET A 146 13.22 -19.04 25.14
C MET A 146 14.66 -19.13 24.61
N GLY A 147 15.51 -19.92 25.26
CA GLY A 147 16.94 -19.95 24.93
C GLY A 147 17.27 -20.45 23.53
N ALA A 148 16.50 -21.40 22.99
CA ALA A 148 16.75 -21.93 21.65
C ALA A 148 16.36 -20.93 20.56
N GLU A 149 15.28 -20.20 20.78
CA GLU A 149 14.72 -19.18 19.90
C GLU A 149 15.62 -17.95 19.86
N ILE A 150 16.07 -17.47 21.02
CA ILE A 150 17.04 -16.36 21.13
C ILE A 150 18.33 -16.70 20.38
N ASP A 151 18.84 -17.93 20.53
CA ASP A 151 20.06 -18.36 19.83
C ASP A 151 19.86 -18.47 18.30
N GLN A 152 18.66 -18.84 17.83
CA GLN A 152 18.32 -18.81 16.40
C GLN A 152 18.31 -17.38 15.85
N VAL A 153 17.61 -16.44 16.52
CA VAL A 153 17.58 -15.03 16.12
C VAL A 153 18.98 -14.46 16.06
N LYS A 154 19.82 -14.68 17.08
CA LYS A 154 21.22 -14.23 17.07
C LYS A 154 22.04 -14.78 15.90
N ALA A 155 21.79 -16.01 15.46
CA ALA A 155 22.59 -16.63 14.41
C ALA A 155 22.36 -15.97 13.05
N GLU A 156 21.13 -15.52 12.78
CA GLU A 156 20.69 -15.08 11.45
C GLU A 156 20.27 -13.60 11.37
N PHE A 157 20.20 -12.87 12.49
CA PHE A 157 19.67 -11.50 12.52
C PHE A 157 20.32 -10.57 11.49
N LEU A 158 21.65 -10.55 11.38
CA LEU A 158 22.33 -9.70 10.39
C LEU A 158 22.02 -10.13 8.95
N THR A 159 21.92 -11.44 8.69
CA THR A 159 21.55 -11.96 7.38
C THR A 159 20.17 -11.45 6.97
N ILE A 160 19.18 -11.56 7.87
CA ILE A 160 17.82 -11.10 7.58
C ILE A 160 17.78 -9.58 7.43
N THR A 161 18.45 -8.79 8.29
CA THR A 161 18.43 -7.32 8.16
C THR A 161 19.11 -6.84 6.89
N ASP A 162 20.19 -7.50 6.45
CA ASP A 162 20.86 -7.19 5.18
C ASP A 162 19.95 -7.47 3.97
N ASN A 163 19.16 -8.54 4.01
CA ASN A 163 18.19 -8.85 2.96
C ASN A 163 17.01 -7.88 2.97
N LEU A 164 16.51 -7.52 4.16
CA LEU A 164 15.43 -6.57 4.34
C LEU A 164 15.84 -5.18 3.86
N ALA A 165 17.01 -4.68 4.24
CA ALA A 165 17.50 -3.36 3.83
C ALA A 165 17.79 -3.25 2.32
N GLN A 166 18.11 -4.37 1.66
CA GLN A 166 18.24 -4.40 0.19
C GLN A 166 16.89 -4.29 -0.52
N GLN A 167 15.84 -4.83 0.09
CA GLN A 167 14.50 -4.84 -0.48
C GLN A 167 13.69 -3.62 -0.05
N ILE A 168 13.89 -3.06 1.14
CA ILE A 168 13.14 -1.95 1.73
C ILE A 168 14.11 -0.80 2.02
N PRO A 169 14.24 0.18 1.10
CA PRO A 169 15.27 1.23 1.20
C PRO A 169 15.20 2.11 2.44
N ASP A 170 14.01 2.33 3.00
CA ASP A 170 13.76 3.18 4.18
C ASP A 170 13.14 2.38 5.34
N LEU A 171 13.80 1.26 5.66
CA LEU A 171 13.47 0.40 6.79
C LEU A 171 14.01 0.96 8.11
N ARG A 172 13.17 1.03 9.15
CA ARG A 172 13.62 1.19 10.54
C ARG A 172 13.22 -0.02 11.36
N ILE A 173 14.17 -0.52 12.16
CA ILE A 173 13.91 -1.61 13.10
C ILE A 173 14.10 -1.09 14.51
N GLY A 174 13.16 -1.40 15.39
CA GLY A 174 13.34 -1.32 16.82
C GLY A 174 13.20 -2.71 17.43
N ALA A 175 13.83 -2.93 18.57
CA ALA A 175 13.82 -4.21 19.25
C ALA A 175 13.65 -4.04 20.76
N MET A 176 12.96 -4.98 21.40
CA MET A 176 12.65 -4.94 22.82
C MET A 176 12.71 -6.36 23.41
N VAL A 177 13.12 -6.45 24.68
CA VAL A 177 13.03 -7.68 25.46
C VAL A 177 12.17 -7.45 26.70
N TYR A 178 11.31 -8.42 27.03
CA TYR A 178 10.60 -8.48 28.30
C TYR A 178 11.02 -9.74 29.09
N GLY A 179 10.69 -9.78 30.38
CA GLY A 179 10.91 -10.96 31.23
C GLY A 179 12.36 -11.27 31.61
N CYS A 180 13.33 -10.51 31.11
CA CYS A 180 14.75 -10.67 31.42
C CYS A 180 15.24 -9.65 32.46
N THR A 181 16.02 -10.06 33.47
CA THR A 181 16.57 -9.11 34.48
C THR A 181 17.97 -8.59 34.15
N LEU A 182 18.52 -8.95 32.99
CA LEU A 182 19.89 -8.64 32.56
C LEU A 182 20.25 -7.15 32.69
N PHE A 183 19.31 -6.26 32.38
CA PHE A 183 19.52 -4.81 32.40
C PHE A 183 18.94 -4.11 33.64
N GLY A 184 18.57 -4.87 34.66
CA GLY A 184 18.15 -4.36 35.96
C GLY A 184 16.64 -4.30 36.20
N SER A 185 15.81 -4.58 35.20
CA SER A 185 14.36 -4.77 35.33
C SER A 185 13.83 -5.74 34.28
N MET A 186 12.81 -6.52 34.63
CA MET A 186 12.04 -7.40 33.73
C MET A 186 10.98 -6.65 32.91
N TYR A 187 10.72 -5.39 33.26
CA TYR A 187 9.75 -4.53 32.59
C TYR A 187 10.48 -3.67 31.54
N PRO A 188 10.09 -3.74 30.25
CA PRO A 188 10.83 -3.08 29.17
C PRO A 188 11.07 -1.57 29.38
N GLN A 189 10.06 -0.86 29.86
CA GLN A 189 10.06 0.58 30.07
C GLN A 189 10.95 1.08 31.22
N GLU A 190 11.40 0.19 32.11
CA GLU A 190 12.14 0.59 33.33
C GLU A 190 13.66 0.57 33.17
N ALA A 191 14.17 -0.14 32.16
CA ALA A 191 15.59 -0.27 31.92
C ALA A 191 15.89 0.08 30.45
N PRO A 192 16.61 1.17 30.17
CA PRO A 192 16.99 1.55 28.80
C PRO A 192 17.83 0.50 28.06
N GLY A 193 18.37 -0.50 28.76
CA GLY A 193 19.06 -1.63 28.14
C GLY A 193 18.12 -2.72 27.61
N ASN A 194 16.83 -2.69 27.93
CA ASN A 194 15.83 -3.66 27.47
C ASN A 194 15.33 -3.37 26.04
N TYR A 195 15.79 -2.31 25.39
CA TYR A 195 15.31 -1.98 24.06
C TYR A 195 16.31 -1.14 23.25
N VAL A 196 16.09 -1.13 21.95
CA VAL A 196 16.60 -0.16 20.98
C VAL A 196 15.38 0.37 20.24
N GLU A 197 15.12 1.68 20.35
CA GLU A 197 14.04 2.34 19.60
C GLU A 197 14.33 2.30 18.08
N PHE A 198 13.35 2.70 17.27
CA PHE A 198 13.47 2.68 15.80
C PHE A 198 14.73 3.37 15.30
N THR A 199 15.51 2.61 14.53
CA THR A 199 16.77 3.07 13.93
C THR A 199 16.99 2.40 12.58
N ASP A 200 17.76 3.06 11.72
CA ASP A 200 18.36 2.49 10.49
C ASP A 200 19.78 1.94 10.74
N ASP A 201 20.30 2.09 11.97
CA ASP A 201 21.55 1.47 12.44
C ASP A 201 21.31 0.01 12.84
N PHE A 202 21.28 -0.88 11.84
CA PHE A 202 21.06 -2.32 12.07
C PHE A 202 22.18 -2.99 12.87
N ASP A 203 23.39 -2.41 12.90
CA ASP A 203 24.47 -2.88 13.77
C ASP A 203 24.10 -2.66 15.25
N ALA A 204 23.48 -1.52 15.59
CA ALA A 204 23.02 -1.25 16.96
C ALA A 204 21.90 -2.21 17.40
N VAL A 205 20.95 -2.53 16.50
CA VAL A 205 19.90 -3.52 16.78
C VAL A 205 20.50 -4.92 16.94
N ASN A 206 21.42 -5.31 16.06
CA ASN A 206 22.13 -6.57 16.18
C ASN A 206 22.91 -6.65 17.49
N ASP A 207 23.66 -5.62 17.87
CA ASP A 207 24.40 -5.59 19.14
C ASP A 207 23.47 -5.81 20.34
N PHE A 208 22.26 -5.24 20.32
CA PHE A 208 21.21 -5.52 21.30
C PHE A 208 20.78 -6.99 21.29
N ILE A 209 20.41 -7.55 20.13
CA ILE A 209 20.02 -8.96 19.99
C ILE A 209 21.13 -9.92 20.46
N GLN A 210 22.39 -9.64 20.10
CA GLN A 210 23.55 -10.42 20.53
C GLN A 210 23.78 -10.35 22.04
N SER A 211 23.37 -9.25 22.68
CA SER A 211 23.50 -9.06 24.13
C SER A 211 22.48 -9.84 24.95
N LEU A 212 21.36 -10.26 24.35
CA LEU A 212 20.30 -10.97 25.06
C LEU A 212 20.83 -12.26 25.69
N VAL A 213 20.39 -12.56 26.91
CA VAL A 213 20.70 -13.84 27.59
C VAL A 213 19.40 -14.34 28.20
N PRO A 214 19.01 -15.60 27.94
CA PRO A 214 17.81 -16.18 28.55
C PRO A 214 17.94 -16.13 30.07
N ASP A 215 16.94 -15.55 30.74
CA ASP A 215 16.92 -15.33 32.18
C ASP A 215 15.52 -15.57 32.73
N GLY A 216 15.39 -16.09 33.94
CA GLY A 216 14.07 -16.37 34.52
C GLY A 216 13.40 -15.11 35.06
N GLY A 217 12.08 -14.98 34.91
CA GLY A 217 11.37 -13.79 35.33
C GLY A 217 9.85 -13.96 35.40
N VAL A 218 9.16 -12.82 35.37
CA VAL A 218 7.73 -12.73 35.04
C VAL A 218 7.63 -12.34 33.57
N GLU A 219 6.49 -12.55 32.92
CA GLU A 219 6.30 -12.28 31.49
C GLU A 219 5.31 -11.13 31.23
N PRO A 220 5.71 -9.86 31.47
CA PRO A 220 4.81 -8.72 31.37
C PRO A 220 4.71 -8.25 29.91
N TRP A 221 4.39 -9.13 28.97
CA TRP A 221 4.38 -8.77 27.55
C TRP A 221 3.31 -7.72 27.20
N GLY A 222 2.27 -7.58 28.01
CA GLY A 222 1.33 -6.45 27.94
C GLY A 222 2.02 -5.09 28.15
N ASP A 223 3.04 -5.01 29.01
CA ASP A 223 3.84 -3.78 29.17
C ASP A 223 4.66 -3.48 27.92
N ALA A 224 5.14 -4.48 27.18
CA ALA A 224 5.87 -4.27 25.93
C ALA A 224 4.96 -3.60 24.88
N ILE A 225 3.72 -4.09 24.73
CA ILE A 225 2.70 -3.51 23.85
C ILE A 225 2.38 -2.07 24.29
N ALA A 226 2.12 -1.85 25.57
CA ALA A 226 1.83 -0.52 26.11
C ALA A 226 3.02 0.44 25.96
N PHE A 227 4.25 -0.05 26.10
CA PHE A 227 5.45 0.76 25.93
C PHE A 227 5.73 1.08 24.47
N ALA A 228 5.51 0.15 23.55
CA ALA A 228 5.65 0.38 22.11
C ALA A 228 4.69 1.47 21.57
N ASN A 229 3.56 1.70 22.25
CA ASN A 229 2.70 2.85 21.95
C ASN A 229 3.40 4.21 22.15
N THR A 230 4.49 4.27 22.91
CA THR A 230 5.25 5.50 23.17
C THR A 230 6.33 5.79 22.13
N TRP A 231 6.61 4.83 21.23
CA TRP A 231 7.65 4.97 20.22
C TRP A 231 7.20 5.82 19.03
N ASP A 232 8.18 6.39 18.32
CA ASP A 232 7.99 7.26 17.15
C ASP A 232 7.74 6.44 15.86
N TRP A 233 6.57 5.81 15.77
CA TRP A 233 6.11 5.17 14.55
C TRP A 233 5.83 6.23 13.47
N ARG A 234 6.39 6.08 12.26
CA ARG A 234 6.17 7.01 11.14
C ARG A 234 4.72 6.94 10.68
N GLU A 235 4.08 8.09 10.53
CA GLU A 235 2.73 8.14 9.97
C GLU A 235 2.69 7.68 8.50
N ASP A 236 1.53 7.19 8.07
CA ASP A 236 1.23 6.88 6.65
C ASP A 236 2.16 5.85 5.96
N ILE A 237 2.89 5.03 6.72
CA ILE A 237 3.67 3.89 6.20
C ILE A 237 3.22 2.57 6.83
N PRO A 238 3.53 1.40 6.22
CA PRO A 238 3.34 0.10 6.83
C PRO A 238 4.13 -0.06 8.15
N LYS A 239 3.49 -0.64 9.16
CA LYS A 239 4.04 -0.83 10.51
C LYS A 239 3.79 -2.24 11.02
N LEU A 240 4.85 -2.90 11.47
CA LEU A 240 4.79 -4.25 12.04
C LEU A 240 5.22 -4.26 13.49
N PHE A 241 4.47 -4.98 14.32
CA PHE A 241 4.88 -5.35 15.66
C PHE A 241 4.91 -6.88 15.75
N ILE A 242 6.09 -7.46 15.91
CA ILE A 242 6.28 -8.90 16.05
C ILE A 242 6.52 -9.20 17.52
N ILE A 243 5.69 -10.04 18.12
CA ILE A 243 5.88 -10.50 19.51
C ILE A 243 6.11 -12.00 19.57
N VAL A 244 7.10 -12.41 20.35
CA VAL A 244 7.51 -13.81 20.50
C VAL A 244 7.50 -14.19 21.97
N GLY A 245 6.86 -15.29 22.35
CA GLY A 245 6.83 -15.80 23.74
C GLY A 245 6.31 -17.23 23.87
N ASP A 246 6.39 -17.79 25.08
CA ASP A 246 6.06 -19.20 25.35
C ASP A 246 5.14 -19.46 26.56
N GLU A 247 4.88 -18.45 27.39
CA GLU A 247 3.93 -18.54 28.52
C GLU A 247 2.95 -17.33 28.55
N ASP A 248 1.91 -17.43 29.38
CA ASP A 248 0.84 -16.43 29.46
C ASP A 248 1.28 -15.11 30.11
N CYS A 249 0.51 -14.04 29.89
CA CYS A 249 0.89 -12.72 30.42
C CYS A 249 0.91 -12.71 31.94
N ASP A 250 1.98 -12.19 32.53
CA ASP A 250 1.99 -11.76 33.92
C ASP A 250 1.51 -10.30 34.07
N PRO A 251 1.05 -9.91 35.28
CA PRO A 251 0.82 -8.50 35.61
C PRO A 251 2.09 -7.65 35.45
N GLY A 252 1.96 -6.60 34.65
CA GLY A 252 2.94 -5.56 34.43
C GLY A 252 2.81 -4.35 35.37
N HIS A 253 3.61 -3.32 35.07
CA HIS A 253 3.56 -1.99 35.67
C HIS A 253 2.80 -0.97 34.81
N LEU A 254 2.48 -1.29 33.56
CA LEU A 254 1.60 -0.51 32.67
C LEU A 254 0.27 -1.25 32.43
N VAL A 255 0.32 -2.55 32.20
CA VAL A 255 -0.84 -3.42 31.95
C VAL A 255 -0.96 -4.48 33.05
N GLY A 256 -2.16 -4.71 33.57
CA GLY A 256 -2.38 -5.58 34.73
C GLY A 256 -2.16 -4.89 36.08
N VAL A 257 -2.11 -3.56 36.12
CA VAL A 257 -1.86 -2.79 37.36
C VAL A 257 -3.11 -2.76 38.23
N GLY A 258 -3.04 -3.40 39.40
CA GLY A 258 -3.99 -3.20 40.49
C GLY A 258 -5.20 -4.15 40.52
N GLU A 259 -5.47 -4.91 39.45
CA GLU A 259 -6.54 -5.91 39.41
C GLU A 259 -6.06 -7.26 38.86
N ILE A 260 -6.42 -8.34 39.56
CA ILE A 260 -6.16 -9.72 39.11
C ILE A 260 -7.04 -9.96 37.87
N GLY A 261 -6.42 -10.10 36.70
CA GLY A 261 -7.09 -10.42 35.44
C GLY A 261 -7.03 -9.31 34.38
N ASP A 262 -6.53 -8.11 34.69
CA ASP A 262 -6.47 -7.02 33.71
C ASP A 262 -5.41 -7.24 32.61
N TYR A 263 -4.48 -8.15 32.85
CA TYR A 263 -3.47 -8.64 31.90
C TYR A 263 -3.98 -9.78 31.01
N TYR A 264 -5.20 -10.31 31.29
CA TYR A 264 -5.82 -11.41 30.57
C TYR A 264 -6.99 -10.90 29.71
N ASN A 265 -6.67 -10.19 28.62
CA ASN A 265 -7.65 -9.46 27.80
C ASN A 265 -8.49 -8.48 28.62
N GLY A 266 -7.90 -7.92 29.68
CA GLY A 266 -8.52 -6.88 30.48
C GLY A 266 -8.46 -5.51 29.80
N SER A 267 -9.09 -4.52 30.43
CA SER A 267 -9.27 -3.19 29.83
C SER A 267 -7.95 -2.53 29.42
N GLN A 268 -6.92 -2.64 30.25
CA GLN A 268 -5.60 -2.04 29.98
C GLN A 268 -4.90 -2.68 28.78
N LEU A 269 -4.99 -4.01 28.62
CA LEU A 269 -4.43 -4.68 27.46
C LEU A 269 -5.21 -4.33 26.19
N VAL A 270 -6.55 -4.32 26.28
CA VAL A 270 -7.42 -3.90 25.16
C VAL A 270 -7.08 -2.48 24.73
N ASP A 271 -6.98 -1.53 25.65
CA ASP A 271 -6.63 -0.14 25.35
C ASP A 271 -5.24 -0.06 24.68
N ALA A 272 -4.23 -0.79 25.19
CA ALA A 272 -2.89 -0.80 24.61
C ALA A 272 -2.87 -1.34 23.16
N VAL A 273 -3.60 -2.42 22.89
CA VAL A 273 -3.70 -3.02 21.54
C VAL A 273 -4.53 -2.14 20.62
N THR A 274 -5.64 -1.56 21.11
CA THR A 274 -6.47 -0.60 20.36
C THR A 274 -5.65 0.62 19.96
N ASN A 275 -4.81 1.16 20.85
CA ASN A 275 -3.95 2.30 20.51
C ASN A 275 -2.92 1.96 19.42
N LEU A 276 -2.35 0.75 19.40
CA LEU A 276 -1.48 0.33 18.30
C LEU A 276 -2.26 0.19 16.98
N LYS A 277 -3.45 -0.41 17.04
CA LYS A 277 -4.34 -0.56 15.88
C LYS A 277 -4.71 0.79 15.27
N GLU A 278 -5.08 1.77 16.10
CA GLU A 278 -5.44 3.12 15.67
C GLU A 278 -4.27 3.86 15.01
N LYS A 279 -3.02 3.44 15.27
CA LYS A 279 -1.81 3.90 14.56
C LYS A 279 -1.53 3.14 13.25
N GLY A 280 -2.40 2.20 12.87
CA GLY A 280 -2.22 1.32 11.71
C GLY A 280 -1.15 0.25 11.90
N ILE A 281 -0.85 -0.14 13.15
CA ILE A 281 0.16 -1.18 13.45
C ILE A 281 -0.49 -2.55 13.41
N ILE A 282 0.11 -3.46 12.64
CA ILE A 282 -0.26 -4.87 12.57
C ILE A 282 0.57 -5.63 13.59
N ILE A 283 -0.08 -6.44 14.45
CA ILE A 283 0.61 -7.31 15.39
C ILE A 283 0.66 -8.73 14.83
N ASN A 284 1.86 -9.24 14.60
CA ASN A 284 2.06 -10.68 14.38
C ASN A 284 2.64 -11.30 15.64
N SER A 285 2.15 -12.49 16.00
CA SER A 285 2.54 -13.16 17.22
C SER A 285 3.07 -14.57 16.94
N VAL A 286 4.24 -14.87 17.51
CA VAL A 286 4.87 -16.18 17.43
C VAL A 286 4.82 -16.81 18.81
N ARG A 287 4.05 -17.88 18.95
CA ARG A 287 4.06 -18.70 20.17
C ARG A 287 5.05 -19.85 20.01
N THR A 288 5.72 -20.21 21.08
CA THR A 288 6.42 -21.49 21.19
C THR A 288 5.79 -22.30 22.32
N GLY A 289 5.72 -23.62 22.17
CA GLY A 289 5.07 -24.48 23.13
C GLY A 289 3.53 -24.54 23.08
N PRO A 290 2.91 -25.36 23.95
CA PRO A 290 1.50 -25.75 23.88
C PRO A 290 0.58 -24.96 24.82
N ASP A 291 0.96 -23.75 25.26
CA ASP A 291 0.14 -22.99 26.22
C ASP A 291 -1.17 -22.49 25.56
N GLU A 292 -2.30 -23.06 25.98
CA GLU A 292 -3.63 -22.72 25.43
C GLU A 292 -4.07 -21.29 25.80
N ILE A 293 -3.58 -20.75 26.92
CA ILE A 293 -3.91 -19.39 27.36
C ILE A 293 -3.19 -18.41 26.43
N LEU A 294 -1.89 -18.57 26.28
CA LEU A 294 -1.06 -17.77 25.39
C LEU A 294 -1.61 -17.81 23.97
N GLU A 295 -1.95 -19.00 23.46
CA GLU A 295 -2.54 -19.17 22.13
C GLU A 295 -3.78 -18.29 21.95
N ASN A 296 -4.70 -18.27 22.92
CA ASN A 296 -5.89 -17.42 22.85
C ASN A 296 -5.54 -15.92 22.88
N GLN A 297 -4.56 -15.51 23.70
CA GLN A 297 -4.17 -14.11 23.84
C GLN A 297 -3.46 -13.59 22.58
N PHE A 298 -2.46 -14.34 22.10
CA PHE A 298 -1.67 -14.02 20.91
C PHE A 298 -2.54 -14.02 19.64
N THR A 299 -3.41 -15.03 19.49
CA THR A 299 -4.37 -15.04 18.38
C THR A 299 -5.31 -13.84 18.43
N TRP A 300 -5.82 -13.48 19.61
CA TRP A 300 -6.70 -12.33 19.75
C TRP A 300 -6.02 -10.99 19.39
N ILE A 301 -4.82 -10.70 19.89
CA ILE A 301 -4.13 -9.43 19.56
C ILE A 301 -3.79 -9.33 18.07
N ALA A 302 -3.38 -10.46 17.47
CA ALA A 302 -3.04 -10.52 16.06
C ALA A 302 -4.29 -10.30 15.19
N GLU A 303 -5.34 -11.10 15.37
CA GLU A 303 -6.59 -10.96 14.62
C GLU A 303 -7.23 -9.58 14.82
N TYR A 304 -7.16 -9.02 16.02
CA TYR A 304 -7.76 -7.72 16.32
C TYR A 304 -7.07 -6.56 15.57
N THR A 305 -5.77 -6.69 15.28
CA THR A 305 -4.96 -5.72 14.52
C THR A 305 -4.82 -6.08 13.03
N GLY A 306 -5.41 -7.20 12.59
CA GLY A 306 -5.31 -7.68 11.21
C GLY A 306 -4.04 -8.47 10.89
N GLY A 307 -3.26 -8.84 11.91
CA GLY A 307 -2.07 -9.68 11.77
C GLY A 307 -2.36 -11.17 11.93
N VAL A 308 -1.28 -11.95 12.04
CA VAL A 308 -1.31 -13.41 12.11
C VAL A 308 -0.64 -13.95 13.37
N SER A 309 -1.17 -15.06 13.88
CA SER A 309 -0.61 -15.79 15.01
C SER A 309 -0.19 -17.18 14.56
N VAL A 310 1.06 -17.57 14.87
CA VAL A 310 1.63 -18.86 14.45
C VAL A 310 2.29 -19.58 15.62
N ASN A 311 2.25 -20.91 15.57
CA ASN A 311 3.03 -21.77 16.46
C ASN A 311 4.35 -22.15 15.80
N LEU A 312 5.47 -21.68 16.36
CA LEU A 312 6.80 -21.96 15.81
C LEU A 312 7.10 -23.46 15.76
N ASP A 313 6.67 -24.24 16.77
CA ASP A 313 6.89 -25.69 16.80
C ASP A 313 6.16 -26.39 15.64
N GLU A 314 4.98 -25.90 15.27
CA GLU A 314 4.22 -26.42 14.13
C GLU A 314 4.90 -26.03 12.82
N MET A 315 5.33 -24.78 12.67
CA MET A 315 6.03 -24.28 11.48
C MET A 315 7.36 -25.03 11.25
N GLN A 316 8.12 -25.29 12.31
CA GLN A 316 9.35 -26.09 12.25
C GLN A 316 9.11 -27.59 12.00
N SER A 317 7.87 -28.07 12.14
CA SER A 317 7.50 -29.46 11.84
C SER A 317 7.05 -29.70 10.40
N LEU A 318 6.90 -28.62 9.61
CA LEU A 318 6.51 -28.69 8.21
C LEU A 318 7.58 -29.37 7.34
N PRO A 319 7.22 -29.90 6.15
CA PRO A 319 8.19 -30.48 5.21
C PRO A 319 9.30 -29.49 4.80
N GLU A 320 8.94 -28.22 4.68
CA GLU A 320 9.82 -27.08 4.51
C GLU A 320 9.70 -26.25 5.79
N PRO A 321 10.57 -26.50 6.79
CA PRO A 321 10.44 -25.87 8.09
C PRO A 321 10.84 -24.41 8.01
N ILE A 322 10.06 -23.55 8.66
CA ILE A 322 10.32 -22.11 8.77
C ILE A 322 10.76 -21.81 10.20
N ASP A 323 11.86 -21.10 10.37
CA ASP A 323 12.34 -20.66 11.68
C ASP A 323 11.93 -19.21 12.01
N LEU A 324 12.22 -18.78 13.25
CA LEU A 324 11.83 -17.45 13.71
C LEU A 324 12.49 -16.31 12.91
N PRO A 325 13.80 -16.34 12.60
CA PRO A 325 14.40 -15.38 11.67
C PRO A 325 13.68 -15.29 10.33
N GLU A 326 13.36 -16.43 9.70
CA GLU A 326 12.68 -16.47 8.40
C GLU A 326 11.25 -15.92 8.48
N LEU A 327 10.52 -16.16 9.57
CA LEU A 327 9.22 -15.54 9.82
C LEU A 327 9.32 -14.01 9.94
N ILE A 328 10.29 -13.50 10.70
CA ILE A 328 10.53 -12.06 10.86
C ILE A 328 10.81 -11.42 9.49
N GLU A 329 11.69 -12.03 8.70
CA GLU A 329 12.02 -11.57 7.35
C GLU A 329 10.77 -11.58 6.44
N THR A 330 10.05 -12.70 6.41
CA THR A 330 8.88 -12.90 5.55
C THR A 330 7.79 -11.87 5.83
N TRP A 331 7.36 -11.73 7.09
CA TRP A 331 6.31 -10.78 7.45
C TRP A 331 6.71 -9.32 7.24
N THR A 332 7.99 -8.99 7.45
CA THR A 332 8.48 -7.64 7.16
C THR A 332 8.42 -7.34 5.67
N LEU A 333 8.78 -8.32 4.83
CA LEU A 333 8.73 -8.17 3.38
C LEU A 333 7.30 -8.13 2.86
N GLU A 334 6.38 -8.91 3.43
CA GLU A 334 4.96 -8.89 3.03
C GLU A 334 4.31 -7.52 3.20
N LEU A 335 4.71 -6.73 4.19
CA LEU A 335 4.25 -5.35 4.35
C LEU A 335 4.76 -4.38 3.28
N ALA A 336 5.87 -4.73 2.64
CA ALA A 336 6.52 -3.88 1.65
C ALA A 336 6.27 -4.32 0.22
N ARG A 337 5.77 -5.54 0.01
CA ARG A 337 5.74 -6.16 -1.32
C ARG A 337 4.44 -5.93 -2.03
N GLU A 338 4.61 -5.61 -3.31
CA GLU A 338 3.58 -5.72 -4.31
C GLU A 338 4.06 -6.66 -5.40
N TYR A 339 3.19 -7.56 -5.85
CA TYR A 339 3.53 -8.56 -6.84
C TYR A 339 2.80 -8.31 -8.15
N PHE A 340 3.57 -8.31 -9.24
CA PHE A 340 3.03 -8.39 -10.59
C PHE A 340 3.10 -9.83 -11.07
N VAL A 341 1.94 -10.43 -11.33
CA VAL A 341 1.83 -11.80 -11.82
C VAL A 341 1.31 -11.76 -13.25
N ASN A 342 2.15 -12.17 -14.20
CA ASN A 342 1.72 -12.30 -15.60
C ASN A 342 1.12 -13.69 -15.81
N LEU A 343 -0.18 -13.83 -15.65
CA LEU A 343 -0.90 -15.05 -15.97
C LEU A 343 -1.09 -15.17 -17.48
N TYR A 344 -0.72 -16.29 -18.09
CA TYR A 344 -0.90 -16.54 -19.52
C TYR A 344 -1.67 -17.83 -19.79
N ALA A 345 -2.29 -17.90 -20.97
CA ALA A 345 -2.97 -19.08 -21.48
C ALA A 345 -2.49 -19.36 -22.90
N ASN A 346 -1.86 -20.53 -23.10
CA ASN A 346 -1.53 -21.04 -24.42
C ASN A 346 -2.75 -21.80 -24.94
N ILE A 347 -3.33 -21.35 -26.04
CA ILE A 347 -4.59 -21.86 -26.56
C ILE A 347 -4.33 -22.46 -27.94
N SER A 348 -4.73 -23.72 -28.14
CA SER A 348 -4.68 -24.38 -29.44
C SER A 348 -6.05 -24.95 -29.81
N TRP A 349 -6.40 -24.93 -31.09
CA TRP A 349 -7.69 -25.46 -31.57
C TRP A 349 -7.63 -25.89 -33.04
N THR A 350 -8.58 -26.73 -33.43
CA THR A 350 -8.80 -27.16 -34.81
C THR A 350 -10.12 -26.57 -35.32
N GLU A 351 -10.09 -25.77 -36.39
CA GLU A 351 -11.30 -25.33 -37.08
C GLU A 351 -11.74 -26.37 -38.10
N ASN A 352 -12.99 -26.80 -38.04
CA ASN A 352 -13.53 -27.85 -38.90
C ASN A 352 -14.06 -27.27 -40.23
N ASP A 353 -13.16 -26.92 -41.14
CA ASP A 353 -13.50 -26.40 -42.47
C ASP A 353 -13.89 -27.55 -43.44
N PRO A 354 -14.99 -27.41 -44.21
CA PRO A 354 -15.32 -28.33 -45.31
C PRO A 354 -14.18 -28.66 -46.29
N MET A 355 -13.20 -27.77 -46.46
CA MET A 355 -12.03 -27.92 -47.32
C MET A 355 -10.84 -28.63 -46.65
N GLY A 356 -10.93 -28.88 -45.34
CA GLY A 356 -9.94 -29.57 -44.53
C GLY A 356 -9.66 -28.83 -43.23
N ASP A 357 -9.54 -29.59 -42.15
CA ASP A 357 -9.30 -29.05 -40.81
C ASP A 357 -8.01 -28.21 -40.75
N VAL A 358 -8.06 -27.09 -40.03
CA VAL A 358 -6.93 -26.17 -39.83
C VAL A 358 -6.62 -26.02 -38.35
N ASP A 359 -5.36 -26.25 -37.96
CA ASP A 359 -4.90 -26.09 -36.58
C ASP A 359 -4.34 -24.68 -36.35
N TYR A 360 -4.70 -24.11 -35.21
CA TYR A 360 -4.27 -22.78 -34.77
C TYR A 360 -3.70 -22.84 -33.35
N GLU A 361 -2.79 -21.91 -33.06
CA GLU A 361 -2.22 -21.69 -31.73
C GLU A 361 -2.11 -20.18 -31.48
N THR A 362 -2.39 -19.77 -30.25
CA THR A 362 -2.18 -18.40 -29.78
C THR A 362 -1.84 -18.39 -28.29
N GLN A 363 -1.38 -17.24 -27.80
CA GLN A 363 -1.17 -17.00 -26.38
C GLN A 363 -1.86 -15.69 -26.01
N VAL A 364 -2.55 -15.69 -24.88
CA VAL A 364 -3.07 -14.48 -24.24
C VAL A 364 -2.49 -14.36 -22.84
N SER A 365 -2.36 -13.13 -22.37
CA SER A 365 -1.74 -12.81 -21.08
C SER A 365 -2.59 -11.79 -20.33
N LEU A 366 -2.54 -11.87 -19.01
CA LEU A 366 -3.26 -11.05 -18.05
C LEU A 366 -2.30 -10.72 -16.91
N TYR A 367 -2.05 -9.43 -16.68
CA TYR A 367 -1.29 -8.97 -15.54
C TYR A 367 -2.24 -8.82 -14.35
N ILE A 368 -1.90 -9.47 -13.25
CA ILE A 368 -2.58 -9.37 -11.96
C ILE A 368 -1.64 -8.64 -11.03
N ILE A 369 -2.13 -7.58 -10.40
CA ILE A 369 -1.46 -6.95 -9.27
C ILE A 369 -1.98 -7.63 -8.02
N VAL A 370 -1.06 -8.16 -7.21
CA VAL A 370 -1.33 -8.58 -5.84
C VAL A 370 -0.65 -7.56 -4.96
N ASP A 371 -1.46 -6.66 -4.44
CA ASP A 371 -1.01 -5.56 -3.61
C ASP A 371 -1.52 -5.80 -2.19
N LEU A 372 -0.60 -5.80 -1.23
CA LEU A 372 -0.87 -5.96 0.19
C LEU A 372 -0.56 -4.67 0.97
N ALA A 373 0.03 -3.68 0.30
CA ALA A 373 0.37 -2.41 0.91
C ALA A 373 -0.87 -1.49 0.87
N PRO A 374 -1.17 -0.77 1.96
CA PRO A 374 -2.16 0.28 1.91
C PRO A 374 -1.64 1.48 1.10
N PRO A 375 -2.53 2.26 0.45
CA PRO A 375 -2.18 3.54 -0.13
C PRO A 375 -1.41 4.45 0.81
N THR A 376 -0.38 5.10 0.28
CA THR A 376 0.24 6.24 0.93
C THR A 376 -0.57 7.50 0.62
N ILE A 377 -0.75 8.40 1.59
CA ILE A 377 -1.60 9.60 1.41
C ILE A 377 -0.84 10.84 1.85
N ALA A 378 -0.44 11.68 0.90
CA ALA A 378 0.13 12.99 1.21
C ALA A 378 -0.97 14.06 1.28
N VAL A 379 -1.02 14.81 2.38
CA VAL A 379 -1.98 15.90 2.59
C VAL A 379 -1.24 17.23 2.74
N SER A 380 -1.73 18.26 2.06
CA SER A 380 -1.28 19.64 2.30
C SER A 380 -2.46 20.61 2.32
N THR A 381 -2.30 21.72 3.05
CA THR A 381 -3.36 22.71 3.26
C THR A 381 -2.92 24.10 2.83
N LEU A 382 -3.87 24.92 2.36
CA LEU A 382 -3.65 26.32 2.03
C LEU A 382 -4.84 27.17 2.45
N VAL A 383 -4.61 28.16 3.31
CA VAL A 383 -5.64 29.15 3.67
C VAL A 383 -5.49 30.41 2.80
N THR A 384 -6.55 30.79 2.09
CA THR A 384 -6.62 31.99 1.26
C THR A 384 -7.70 32.96 1.73
N ILE A 385 -7.47 34.26 1.57
CA ILE A 385 -8.51 35.30 1.76
C ILE A 385 -9.28 35.42 0.45
N LYS A 386 -10.61 35.29 0.49
CA LYS A 386 -11.47 35.54 -0.67
C LYS A 386 -11.96 36.99 -0.69
N ASP A 387 -12.52 37.45 0.43
CA ASP A 387 -13.06 38.81 0.60
C ASP A 387 -12.70 39.38 1.99
N ASP A 388 -13.08 40.64 2.28
CA ASP A 388 -12.70 41.42 3.49
C ASP A 388 -12.86 40.70 4.86
N LEU A 389 -13.58 39.58 4.94
CA LEU A 389 -13.73 38.74 6.14
C LEU A 389 -13.92 37.24 5.86
N ASN A 390 -13.84 36.80 4.60
CA ASN A 390 -14.10 35.40 4.22
C ASN A 390 -12.80 34.70 3.85
N TYR A 391 -12.60 33.53 4.43
CA TYR A 391 -11.46 32.66 4.21
C TYR A 391 -11.89 31.41 3.44
N GLN A 392 -10.95 30.83 2.74
CA GLN A 392 -11.06 29.52 2.11
C GLN A 392 -9.88 28.66 2.57
N LEU A 393 -10.15 27.44 3.01
CA LEU A 393 -9.15 26.41 3.28
C LEU A 393 -9.21 25.41 2.13
N ASP A 394 -8.13 25.33 1.37
CA ASP A 394 -7.92 24.33 0.34
C ASP A 394 -7.14 23.16 0.92
N VAL A 395 -7.69 21.95 0.79
CA VAL A 395 -7.06 20.69 1.17
C VAL A 395 -6.69 19.95 -0.10
N TYR A 396 -5.39 19.72 -0.28
CA TYR A 396 -4.81 18.97 -1.38
C TYR A 396 -4.47 17.57 -0.87
N VAL A 397 -5.03 16.56 -1.51
CA VAL A 397 -4.86 15.15 -1.13
C VAL A 397 -4.24 14.41 -2.29
N THR A 398 -3.05 13.85 -2.11
CA THR A 398 -2.33 13.09 -3.15
C THR A 398 -2.15 11.66 -2.65
N PRO A 399 -3.15 10.79 -2.86
CA PRO A 399 -2.99 9.37 -2.56
C PRO A 399 -2.18 8.71 -3.68
N GLU A 400 -1.19 7.91 -3.29
CA GLU A 400 -0.31 7.17 -4.18
C GLU A 400 -0.30 5.70 -3.80
N ASP A 401 -0.50 4.88 -4.83
CA ASP A 401 -0.53 3.44 -4.75
C ASP A 401 -0.25 2.88 -6.15
N LEU A 402 0.51 1.79 -6.23
CA LEU A 402 0.91 1.18 -7.50
C LEU A 402 -0.20 0.32 -8.12
N SER A 403 -1.07 -0.30 -7.31
CA SER A 403 -2.31 -0.88 -7.81
C SER A 403 -3.30 0.22 -8.25
N GLY A 404 -3.12 1.43 -7.71
CA GLY A 404 -3.79 2.64 -8.13
C GLY A 404 -5.04 2.92 -7.30
N ILE A 405 -5.42 4.19 -7.20
CA ILE A 405 -6.47 4.63 -6.27
C ILE A 405 -7.87 4.52 -6.89
N ILE A 406 -8.76 3.75 -6.25
CA ILE A 406 -10.19 3.71 -6.58
C ILE A 406 -10.93 4.91 -6.01
N SER A 407 -10.64 5.26 -4.75
CA SER A 407 -11.39 6.29 -4.03
C SER A 407 -10.51 7.02 -3.02
N ALA A 408 -10.73 8.32 -2.88
CA ALA A 408 -10.24 9.11 -1.75
C ALA A 408 -11.45 9.77 -1.09
N ILE A 409 -11.55 9.66 0.23
CA ILE A 409 -12.69 10.11 1.02
C ILE A 409 -12.16 11.07 2.10
N LEU A 410 -12.61 12.31 2.06
CA LEU A 410 -12.32 13.31 3.08
C LEU A 410 -13.39 13.24 4.15
N TYR A 411 -12.98 13.00 5.40
CA TYR A 411 -13.83 13.16 6.58
C TYR A 411 -13.47 14.45 7.27
N TRP A 412 -14.46 15.25 7.66
CA TRP A 412 -14.21 16.54 8.30
C TRP A 412 -15.30 16.93 9.30
N THR A 413 -14.96 17.84 10.21
CA THR A 413 -15.89 18.45 11.16
C THR A 413 -15.47 19.89 11.43
N ASP A 414 -16.44 20.78 11.63
CA ASP A 414 -16.26 22.15 12.13
C ASP A 414 -16.50 22.26 13.65
N ASP A 415 -16.77 21.13 14.30
CA ASP A 415 -16.87 21.04 15.76
C ASP A 415 -15.46 21.10 16.40
N ASP A 416 -15.38 21.74 17.57
CA ASP A 416 -14.16 21.76 18.36
C ASP A 416 -13.96 20.41 19.05
N LEU A 417 -12.98 19.60 18.60
CA LEU A 417 -12.70 18.27 19.16
C LEU A 417 -12.43 18.29 20.67
N ASP A 418 -12.03 19.44 21.22
CA ASP A 418 -11.75 19.61 22.66
C ASP A 418 -13.02 19.89 23.50
N VAL A 419 -14.18 20.10 22.88
CA VAL A 419 -15.40 20.58 23.55
C VAL A 419 -16.57 19.62 23.32
N PRO A 420 -17.11 18.96 24.38
CA PRO A 420 -18.27 18.10 24.23
C PRO A 420 -19.52 18.87 23.75
N PRO A 421 -20.44 18.24 23.00
CA PRO A 421 -20.57 16.80 22.72
C PRO A 421 -19.57 16.26 21.69
N ASP A 422 -19.57 14.93 21.49
CA ASP A 422 -18.77 14.29 20.43
C ASP A 422 -19.02 14.97 19.08
N PRO A 423 -17.97 15.21 18.27
CA PRO A 423 -18.06 15.94 17.02
C PRO A 423 -18.94 15.22 15.99
N THR A 424 -19.63 16.00 15.18
CA THR A 424 -20.39 15.50 14.03
C THR A 424 -19.47 15.46 12.82
N TRP A 425 -19.07 14.25 12.41
CA TRP A 425 -18.25 14.05 11.22
C TRP A 425 -19.10 14.04 9.94
N HIS A 426 -18.65 14.83 8.97
CA HIS A 426 -19.09 14.85 7.59
C HIS A 426 -18.10 14.06 6.73
N PHE A 427 -18.53 13.58 5.57
CA PHE A 427 -17.63 12.94 4.61
C PHE A 427 -17.98 13.31 3.17
N GLU A 428 -16.97 13.30 2.31
CA GLU A 428 -17.08 13.56 0.88
C GLU A 428 -16.14 12.65 0.09
N ILE A 429 -16.66 12.02 -0.97
CA ILE A 429 -15.82 11.29 -1.93
C ILE A 429 -15.22 12.33 -2.88
N LEU A 430 -13.89 12.44 -2.88
CA LEU A 430 -13.16 13.39 -3.70
C LEU A 430 -13.20 12.95 -5.17
N THR A 431 -13.60 13.86 -6.06
CA THR A 431 -13.79 13.56 -7.49
C THR A 431 -13.03 14.49 -8.43
N ASP A 432 -12.76 15.73 -8.00
CA ASP A 432 -11.99 16.70 -8.76
C ASP A 432 -10.49 16.45 -8.55
N LYS A 433 -9.79 16.03 -9.62
CA LYS A 433 -8.40 15.56 -9.58
C LYS A 433 -7.56 16.21 -10.68
N VAL A 434 -6.35 16.68 -10.33
CA VAL A 434 -5.32 17.19 -11.25
C VAL A 434 -4.01 16.47 -10.92
N ASP A 435 -3.40 15.80 -11.90
CA ASP A 435 -2.08 15.13 -11.78
C ASP A 435 -1.87 14.30 -10.50
N ASN A 436 -2.86 13.50 -10.13
CA ASN A 436 -2.90 12.68 -8.90
C ASN A 436 -3.33 13.35 -7.60
N THR A 437 -3.52 14.66 -7.60
CA THR A 437 -3.97 15.40 -6.42
C THR A 437 -5.46 15.75 -6.52
N TYR A 438 -6.21 15.41 -5.48
CA TYR A 438 -7.57 15.87 -5.26
C TYR A 438 -7.58 17.20 -4.52
N LEU A 439 -8.53 18.06 -4.87
CA LEU A 439 -8.74 19.35 -4.21
C LEU A 439 -10.13 19.40 -3.59
N HIS A 440 -10.19 19.73 -2.30
CA HIS A 440 -11.42 20.13 -1.63
C HIS A 440 -11.27 21.53 -1.03
N SER A 441 -12.26 22.39 -1.22
CA SER A 441 -12.24 23.78 -0.74
C SER A 441 -13.35 24.03 0.27
N PHE A 442 -12.98 24.26 1.51
CA PHE A 442 -13.88 24.82 2.52
C PHE A 442 -13.97 26.33 2.29
N THR A 443 -15.17 26.86 2.07
CA THR A 443 -15.39 28.29 1.78
C THR A 443 -16.25 28.96 2.83
N SER A 444 -16.28 30.29 2.83
CA SER A 444 -17.08 31.10 3.78
C SER A 444 -16.67 30.90 5.24
N LEU A 445 -15.39 30.59 5.46
CA LEU A 445 -14.81 30.47 6.79
C LEU A 445 -14.50 31.86 7.35
N ASN A 446 -14.48 32.00 8.67
CA ASN A 446 -14.08 33.21 9.40
C ASN A 446 -12.75 32.98 10.13
N GLU A 447 -12.08 34.07 10.49
CA GLU A 447 -10.92 34.00 11.37
C GLU A 447 -11.31 33.39 12.73
N GLY A 448 -10.61 32.34 13.13
CA GLY A 448 -10.82 31.58 14.36
C GLY A 448 -11.68 30.33 14.18
N ASP A 449 -12.29 30.10 13.01
CA ASP A 449 -13.00 28.85 12.73
C ASP A 449 -12.01 27.68 12.82
N LYS A 450 -12.46 26.54 13.35
CA LYS A 450 -11.68 25.32 13.46
C LYS A 450 -12.23 24.29 12.49
N ILE A 451 -11.35 23.67 11.71
CA ILE A 451 -11.69 22.56 10.81
C ILE A 451 -10.77 21.41 11.16
N SER A 452 -11.35 20.29 11.56
CA SER A 452 -10.63 19.03 11.77
C SER A 452 -10.97 18.07 10.65
N PHE A 453 -9.99 17.40 10.08
CA PHE A 453 -10.22 16.48 8.97
C PHE A 453 -9.17 15.36 8.90
N TYR A 454 -9.52 14.27 8.23
CA TYR A 454 -8.61 13.18 7.85
C TYR A 454 -9.07 12.56 6.54
N VAL A 455 -8.21 11.78 5.91
CA VAL A 455 -8.47 11.19 4.60
C VAL A 455 -8.35 9.68 4.69
N ILE A 456 -9.27 8.98 4.03
CA ILE A 456 -9.16 7.56 3.72
C ILE A 456 -9.00 7.40 2.21
N ALA A 457 -8.01 6.63 1.79
CA ALA A 457 -7.85 6.20 0.40
C ALA A 457 -8.03 4.68 0.28
N ILE A 458 -8.62 4.24 -0.82
CA ILE A 458 -8.83 2.83 -1.15
C ILE A 458 -8.21 2.59 -2.52
N ASP A 459 -7.31 1.61 -2.60
CA ASP A 459 -6.66 1.22 -3.85
C ASP A 459 -7.56 0.34 -4.74
N SER A 460 -6.98 -0.24 -5.80
CA SER A 460 -7.70 -1.07 -6.77
C SER A 460 -8.02 -2.49 -6.30
N VAL A 461 -7.31 -2.95 -5.28
CA VAL A 461 -7.47 -4.30 -4.71
C VAL A 461 -8.26 -4.27 -3.39
N GLY A 462 -8.57 -3.09 -2.87
CA GLY A 462 -9.35 -2.86 -1.67
C GLY A 462 -8.55 -2.58 -0.40
N ASN A 463 -7.23 -2.38 -0.47
CA ASN A 463 -6.46 -1.97 0.70
C ASN A 463 -6.83 -0.54 1.09
N LEU A 464 -6.77 -0.27 2.39
CA LEU A 464 -7.22 0.98 2.98
C LEU A 464 -6.02 1.72 3.59
N GLY A 465 -5.74 2.91 3.07
CA GLY A 465 -4.85 3.89 3.70
C GLY A 465 -5.67 4.93 4.44
N GLU A 466 -5.20 5.38 5.60
CA GLU A 466 -5.85 6.42 6.41
C GLU A 466 -4.79 7.36 6.98
N THR A 467 -5.06 8.66 6.92
CA THR A 467 -4.19 9.68 7.53
C THR A 467 -4.55 9.93 8.98
N VAL A 468 -3.63 10.53 9.72
CA VAL A 468 -3.95 11.18 11.00
C VAL A 468 -4.99 12.29 10.85
N ILE A 469 -5.57 12.73 11.99
CA ILE A 469 -6.46 13.88 12.05
C ILE A 469 -5.65 15.19 12.05
N PHE A 470 -5.86 15.99 11.01
CA PHE A 470 -5.38 17.37 10.90
C PHE A 470 -6.34 18.31 11.62
N ASN A 471 -5.81 19.21 12.43
CA ASN A 471 -6.57 20.21 13.19
C ASN A 471 -6.17 21.62 12.77
N GLU A 472 -6.92 22.22 11.87
CA GLU A 472 -6.63 23.54 11.31
C GLU A 472 -7.47 24.61 11.99
N THR A 473 -6.82 25.66 12.50
CA THR A 473 -7.52 26.87 12.94
C THR A 473 -7.29 27.95 11.89
N ILE A 474 -8.38 28.43 11.29
CA ILE A 474 -8.36 29.48 10.28
C ILE A 474 -7.83 30.75 10.90
N SER A 475 -6.54 30.96 10.73
CA SER A 475 -5.88 32.16 11.21
C SER A 475 -4.86 32.56 10.16
N ILE A 476 -4.85 33.86 9.86
CA ILE A 476 -3.69 34.41 9.17
C ILE A 476 -2.74 34.80 10.26
N ASN A 477 -1.81 33.91 10.54
CA ASN A 477 -0.69 34.25 11.40
C ASN A 477 0.21 35.23 10.63
N ALA A 478 -0.16 36.51 10.63
CA ALA A 478 0.58 37.57 9.94
C ALA A 478 2.04 37.70 10.44
N LYS A 479 2.41 37.00 11.52
CA LYS A 479 3.75 36.90 12.09
C LYS A 479 4.57 35.70 11.60
N GLU A 480 3.95 34.66 11.06
CA GLU A 480 4.64 33.49 10.47
C GLU A 480 4.68 33.54 8.95
N LEU A 481 3.91 34.46 8.35
CA LEU A 481 4.24 34.95 7.03
C LEU A 481 5.65 35.52 7.10
N GLY A 482 6.61 34.85 6.46
CA GLY A 482 7.95 35.39 6.28
C GLY A 482 7.92 36.75 5.59
N THR A 483 9.10 37.29 5.28
CA THR A 483 9.19 38.53 4.49
C THR A 483 8.32 38.47 3.25
N THR A 484 7.32 39.34 3.19
CA THR A 484 6.52 39.54 1.99
C THR A 484 7.39 40.22 0.94
N THR A 485 7.39 39.65 -0.27
CA THR A 485 8.05 40.26 -1.43
C THR A 485 6.98 40.52 -2.47
N PRO A 486 6.79 41.78 -2.91
CA PRO A 486 5.95 42.05 -4.05
C PRO A 486 6.63 41.46 -5.30
N LEU A 487 5.92 40.59 -6.00
CA LEU A 487 6.29 40.16 -7.34
C LEU A 487 5.61 41.08 -8.34
N PHE A 488 6.42 41.64 -9.23
CA PHE A 488 5.95 42.53 -10.28
C PHE A 488 5.88 41.76 -11.58
N PHE A 489 4.67 41.60 -12.10
CA PHE A 489 4.47 41.01 -13.42
C PHE A 489 4.57 42.12 -14.45
N LEU A 490 5.64 42.09 -15.25
CA LEU A 490 5.94 43.13 -16.24
C LEU A 490 4.88 43.20 -17.35
N GLU A 491 4.25 42.06 -17.65
CA GLU A 491 3.35 41.90 -18.79
C GLU A 491 2.02 42.64 -18.62
N ASP A 492 1.40 42.53 -17.45
CA ASP A 492 0.12 43.16 -17.14
C ASP A 492 0.25 44.35 -16.18
N ASN A 493 1.47 44.65 -15.75
CA ASN A 493 1.81 45.73 -14.83
C ASN A 493 1.06 45.57 -13.48
N SER A 494 0.74 44.32 -13.10
CA SER A 494 0.13 43.95 -11.83
C SER A 494 1.21 43.62 -10.79
N THR A 495 0.80 43.66 -9.52
CA THR A 495 1.66 43.28 -8.41
C THR A 495 0.91 42.27 -7.57
N THR A 496 1.44 41.06 -7.49
CA THR A 496 0.89 40.03 -6.60
C THR A 496 1.81 39.89 -5.40
N LEU A 497 1.21 39.90 -4.21
CA LEU A 497 1.90 39.53 -2.99
C LEU A 497 1.97 38.00 -2.92
N ILE A 498 3.18 37.46 -2.99
CA ILE A 498 3.40 36.03 -2.70
C ILE A 498 3.98 35.92 -1.31
N TYR A 499 3.43 34.97 -0.56
CA TYR A 499 3.81 34.68 0.80
C TYR A 499 4.80 33.52 0.80
N PHE A 500 5.99 33.74 1.30
CA PHE A 500 6.97 32.67 1.52
C PHE A 500 7.08 32.41 3.02
N ASN A 501 6.83 31.18 3.45
CA ASN A 501 7.15 30.74 4.81
C ASN A 501 8.64 30.41 4.89
N LEU A 502 9.47 31.43 5.14
CA LEU A 502 10.93 31.30 5.22
C LEU A 502 11.44 31.36 6.66
N ALA A 503 10.58 31.04 7.64
CA ALA A 503 11.01 30.96 9.03
C ALA A 503 12.03 29.83 9.25
N LEU A 504 12.04 28.80 8.37
CA LEU A 504 12.87 27.61 8.50
C LEU A 504 13.72 27.28 7.25
N GLU A 505 13.35 27.76 6.06
CA GLU A 505 14.00 27.37 4.81
C GLU A 505 14.66 28.55 4.08
N THR A 506 15.81 28.29 3.45
CA THR A 506 16.59 29.30 2.70
C THR A 506 16.23 29.35 1.21
N ILE A 507 15.39 28.42 0.76
CA ILE A 507 15.05 28.17 -0.64
C ILE A 507 13.53 27.95 -0.73
N GLY A 508 12.88 28.53 -1.72
CA GLY A 508 11.51 28.21 -2.13
C GLY A 508 11.42 28.05 -3.65
N TYR A 509 10.29 27.51 -4.14
CA TYR A 509 10.01 27.37 -5.56
C TYR A 509 8.70 28.09 -5.89
N LEU A 510 8.70 28.82 -7.00
CA LEU A 510 7.53 29.51 -7.54
C LEU A 510 7.19 28.90 -8.88
N TRP A 511 5.99 28.31 -8.97
CA TRP A 511 5.39 27.84 -10.19
C TRP A 511 4.51 28.94 -10.78
N VAL A 512 4.70 29.28 -12.05
CA VAL A 512 3.90 30.28 -12.77
C VAL A 512 3.34 29.62 -14.03
N GLU A 513 2.04 29.35 -14.04
CA GLU A 513 1.33 28.92 -15.26
C GLU A 513 0.96 30.15 -16.08
N THR A 514 1.33 30.13 -17.35
CA THR A 514 1.07 31.24 -18.27
C THR A 514 1.15 30.72 -19.71
N ASP A 515 0.22 31.16 -20.55
CA ASP A 515 0.23 30.87 -21.99
C ASP A 515 1.25 31.75 -22.76
N ASP A 516 1.87 32.72 -22.08
CA ASP A 516 2.82 33.71 -22.61
C ASP A 516 4.15 33.70 -21.81
N GLU A 517 5.27 34.10 -22.44
CA GLU A 517 6.58 34.26 -21.77
C GLU A 517 6.52 35.35 -20.69
N VAL A 518 6.42 34.94 -19.42
CA VAL A 518 6.41 35.88 -18.27
C VAL A 518 7.82 36.07 -17.74
N GLU A 519 8.35 37.29 -17.81
CA GLU A 519 9.53 37.68 -17.03
C GLU A 519 9.13 38.03 -15.59
N VAL A 520 9.67 37.28 -14.63
CA VAL A 520 9.43 37.50 -13.21
C VAL A 520 10.57 38.30 -12.59
N GLU A 521 10.29 39.52 -12.13
CA GLU A 521 11.25 40.34 -11.37
C GLU A 521 10.85 40.42 -9.89
N ILE A 522 11.71 39.89 -9.01
CA ILE A 522 11.58 40.09 -7.57
C ILE A 522 12.18 41.44 -7.20
N LEU A 523 11.35 42.36 -6.70
CA LEU A 523 11.76 43.71 -6.31
C LEU A 523 12.40 43.80 -4.92
N SER A 524 12.72 42.67 -4.29
CA SER A 524 13.27 42.60 -2.94
C SER A 524 14.77 42.33 -2.95
N ILE A 525 15.52 43.09 -2.15
CA ILE A 525 16.98 42.98 -2.03
C ILE A 525 17.45 41.73 -1.28
N ASP A 526 16.55 41.06 -0.58
CA ASP A 526 16.88 39.91 0.28
C ASP A 526 16.68 38.57 -0.44
N PHE A 527 16.33 38.60 -1.73
CA PHE A 527 16.03 37.42 -2.52
C PHE A 527 16.70 37.45 -3.89
N VAL A 528 17.11 36.27 -4.35
CA VAL A 528 17.55 36.03 -5.73
C VAL A 528 16.65 34.99 -6.36
N THR A 529 16.15 35.30 -7.55
CA THR A 529 15.46 34.33 -8.41
C THR A 529 16.45 33.65 -9.34
N GLN A 530 16.23 32.36 -9.58
CA GLN A 530 16.84 31.61 -10.64
C GLN A 530 15.73 30.83 -11.36
N GLU A 531 15.50 31.14 -12.62
CA GLU A 531 14.67 30.30 -13.48
C GLU A 531 15.33 28.92 -13.62
N LEU A 532 14.58 27.87 -13.31
CA LEU A 532 15.03 26.49 -13.44
C LEU A 532 14.49 25.85 -14.72
N ILE A 533 13.21 26.09 -15.01
CA ILE A 533 12.47 25.49 -16.13
C ILE A 533 11.61 26.59 -16.75
N SER A 534 11.62 26.65 -18.07
CA SER A 534 10.75 27.48 -18.90
C SER A 534 10.22 26.62 -20.04
N GLU A 535 8.93 26.30 -19.98
CA GLU A 535 8.18 25.58 -21.01
C GLU A 535 7.11 26.52 -21.59
N LEU A 536 6.41 26.08 -22.65
CA LEU A 536 5.42 26.91 -23.36
C LEU A 536 4.28 27.41 -22.48
N ASP A 537 4.00 26.70 -21.40
CA ASP A 537 2.79 26.76 -20.59
C ASP A 537 3.07 27.01 -19.09
N PHE A 538 4.34 26.93 -18.67
CA PHE A 538 4.73 27.28 -17.30
C PHE A 538 6.22 27.64 -17.15
N ASN A 539 6.53 28.38 -16.08
CA ASN A 539 7.88 28.68 -15.63
C ASN A 539 8.06 28.30 -14.16
N ILE A 540 9.20 27.72 -13.80
CA ILE A 540 9.58 27.41 -12.41
C ILE A 540 10.79 28.25 -12.01
N TYR A 541 10.60 29.06 -10.96
CA TYR A 541 11.67 29.87 -10.38
C TYR A 541 12.07 29.31 -9.02
N LYS A 542 13.36 29.10 -8.82
CA LYS A 542 13.96 28.93 -7.50
C LYS A 542 14.21 30.29 -6.87
N ILE A 543 13.72 30.48 -5.66
CA ILE A 543 13.86 31.72 -4.90
C ILE A 543 14.78 31.43 -3.72
N THR A 544 15.90 32.14 -3.63
CA THR A 544 16.90 31.94 -2.57
C THR A 544 17.02 33.20 -1.74
N LYS A 545 16.95 33.07 -0.41
CA LYS A 545 17.20 34.17 0.52
C LYS A 545 18.69 34.53 0.53
N THR A 546 19.06 35.79 0.29
CA THR A 546 20.46 36.26 0.21
C THR A 546 20.93 37.09 1.41
N GLY A 547 20.12 37.19 2.46
CA GLY A 547 20.44 37.89 3.72
C GLY A 547 20.48 36.96 4.94
N SER A 548 21.38 37.23 5.90
CA SER A 548 21.65 36.41 7.08
C SER A 548 20.87 36.79 8.35
N ASP A 549 19.72 37.43 8.23
CA ASP A 549 18.89 37.87 9.37
C ASP A 549 17.71 36.92 9.65
#